data_AF-A0A6J6IM53-F1
#
_entry.id   AF-A0A6J6IM53-F1
#
_cell.length_a   1.000
_cell.length_b   1.000
_cell.length_c   1.000
_cell.angle_alpha   90.00
_cell.angle_beta   90.00
_cell.angle_gamma   90.00
#
_symmetry.space_group_name_H-M   'P 1'
#
loop_
_entity.id
_entity.type
_entity.pdbx_description
1 polymer ?
#
loop_
_entity_poly.entity_id
_entity_poly.type
_entity_poly.pdbx_seq_one_letter_code
_entity_poly.pdbx_strand_id
1 'polypeptide(L)'
;MASLPRGEVAPRDGSIPSVGRAETPFGIYLHIPFCTVRCGYCDFNTYTATELRGVTRQSFVDDLLAEIVFAERVLVDNGSPRRPAATVFIGGGTPTLLPEGDIARVLDAVRTSFGIADDAEVTIEANPDTVTRESLLAFAVAGVTRVSVGMQSAVPRVLSILDRTHEPASVATAVAWAKEAGLQTSVDLIYGTPGETLDEWRASLDAAIALETDHISAYSLIVEEGTALERRIRRGELDAIDDDTHADMYELADALLTEAGFDWYEVSNWARGAGTRSRHNLSYWQGADWWGFGPGAHSHLNGVRWWNVKHPAAYAERISAGESPALEREVLDADQRADEVVLLGIRVRNGIAIDGLTPTGRKAVAGLIADGLVEGTEAIAGRLVLTKRGRLLADFVVRTILAD
;
A
#
# COMPACT_ATOMS: atom_id res chain seq x y z
N MET A 1 -5.57 -15.89 0.23
CA MET A 1 -4.38 -15.12 -0.14
C MET A 1 -4.27 -15.19 -1.64
N ALA A 2 -4.08 -14.06 -2.30
CA ALA A 2 -3.83 -14.00 -3.74
C ALA A 2 -2.70 -14.97 -4.13
N SER A 3 -2.64 -15.47 -5.36
CA SER A 3 -1.49 -16.24 -5.85
C SER A 3 -0.28 -15.30 -6.07
N LEU A 4 0.95 -15.82 -6.00
CA LEU A 4 2.09 -15.01 -6.46
C LEU A 4 2.13 -15.04 -7.99
N PRO A 5 2.60 -13.96 -8.64
CA PRO A 5 2.91 -14.02 -10.06
C PRO A 5 3.96 -15.10 -10.32
N ARG A 6 3.99 -15.59 -11.57
CA ARG A 6 5.04 -16.51 -12.02
C ARG A 6 6.21 -15.68 -12.55
N GLY A 7 7.41 -15.99 -12.08
CA GLY A 7 8.65 -15.38 -12.52
C GLY A 7 9.77 -16.40 -12.70
N GLU A 8 10.97 -15.88 -12.90
CA GLU A 8 12.21 -16.66 -12.86
C GLU A 8 12.56 -16.99 -11.42
N VAL A 9 13.11 -18.19 -11.17
CA VAL A 9 13.59 -18.55 -9.83
C VAL A 9 14.66 -17.54 -9.38
N ALA A 10 14.46 -16.95 -8.19
CA ALA A 10 15.40 -15.98 -7.67
C ALA A 10 16.68 -16.67 -7.18
N PRO A 11 17.88 -16.09 -7.41
CA PRO A 11 19.13 -16.64 -6.92
C PRO A 11 19.17 -16.75 -5.39
N ARG A 12 19.68 -17.87 -4.87
CA ARG A 12 19.81 -18.11 -3.42
C ARG A 12 20.80 -17.16 -2.73
N ASP A 13 21.73 -16.58 -3.47
CA ASP A 13 22.65 -15.54 -2.97
C ASP A 13 22.04 -14.14 -2.98
N GLY A 14 20.81 -13.98 -3.48
CA GLY A 14 20.12 -12.70 -3.57
C GLY A 14 20.59 -11.80 -4.71
N SER A 15 21.45 -12.28 -5.61
CA SER A 15 21.99 -11.46 -6.69
C SER A 15 20.90 -10.86 -7.59
N ILE A 16 21.01 -9.55 -7.83
CA ILE A 16 20.09 -8.75 -8.64
C ILE A 16 20.83 -8.28 -9.90
N PRO A 17 20.27 -8.45 -11.11
CA PRO A 17 20.95 -8.12 -12.36
C PRO A 17 20.99 -6.62 -12.66
N SER A 18 20.32 -5.79 -11.85
CA SER A 18 20.29 -4.34 -11.96
C SER A 18 21.03 -3.69 -10.79
N VAL A 19 21.56 -2.49 -11.05
CA VAL A 19 22.16 -1.62 -10.04
C VAL A 19 21.17 -0.49 -9.74
N GLY A 20 20.96 -0.17 -8.46
CA GLY A 20 20.13 0.97 -8.07
C GLY A 20 20.68 2.29 -8.60
N ARG A 21 19.81 3.27 -8.86
CA ARG A 21 20.22 4.59 -9.33
C ARG A 21 20.21 5.60 -8.19
N ALA A 22 21.23 6.47 -8.13
CA ALA A 22 21.41 7.41 -7.02
C ALA A 22 20.29 8.46 -6.94
N GLU A 23 19.77 8.85 -8.09
CA GLU A 23 18.71 9.84 -8.26
C GLU A 23 17.29 9.29 -8.05
N THR A 24 17.12 7.96 -8.08
CA THR A 24 15.81 7.33 -7.86
C THR A 24 15.52 7.25 -6.36
N PRO A 25 14.35 7.74 -5.90
CA PRO A 25 13.94 7.60 -4.51
C PRO A 25 13.95 6.13 -4.06
N PHE A 26 14.37 5.89 -2.82
CA PHE A 26 14.45 4.56 -2.24
C PHE A 26 13.53 4.43 -1.03
N GLY A 27 12.64 3.44 -1.06
CA GLY A 27 11.73 3.09 0.04
C GLY A 27 12.06 1.75 0.68
N ILE A 28 11.58 1.54 1.89
CA ILE A 28 11.64 0.26 2.58
C ILE A 28 10.22 -0.15 3.00
N TYR A 29 9.87 -1.40 2.73
CA TYR A 29 8.63 -2.01 3.19
C TYR A 29 8.94 -3.14 4.16
N LEU A 30 8.33 -3.12 5.35
CA LEU A 30 8.49 -4.12 6.40
C LEU A 30 7.16 -4.86 6.54
N HIS A 31 7.10 -6.10 6.03
CA HIS A 31 5.90 -6.91 6.07
C HIS A 31 5.79 -7.71 7.38
N ILE A 32 4.83 -7.35 8.22
CA ILE A 32 4.54 -8.03 9.48
C ILE A 32 3.33 -8.94 9.27
N PRO A 33 3.49 -10.27 9.19
CA PRO A 33 2.44 -11.16 8.67
C PRO A 33 1.38 -11.54 9.71
N PHE A 34 1.38 -10.96 10.91
CA PHE A 34 0.57 -11.46 12.03
C PHE A 34 -0.79 -10.76 12.12
N CYS A 35 -1.86 -11.53 12.27
CA CYS A 35 -3.19 -11.02 12.61
C CYS A 35 -3.77 -11.78 13.81
N THR A 36 -4.64 -11.14 14.59
CA THR A 36 -5.46 -11.84 15.60
C THR A 36 -6.57 -12.65 14.93
N VAL A 37 -7.21 -12.06 13.94
CA VAL A 37 -8.28 -12.64 13.12
C VAL A 37 -8.01 -12.32 11.66
N ARG A 38 -8.33 -13.26 10.77
CA ARG A 38 -8.34 -12.99 9.33
C ARG A 38 -9.70 -12.42 8.93
N CYS A 39 -9.70 -11.17 8.48
CA CYS A 39 -10.91 -10.54 7.92
C CYS A 39 -11.34 -11.30 6.65
N GLY A 40 -12.65 -11.46 6.44
CA GLY A 40 -13.18 -12.34 5.39
C GLY A 40 -12.83 -11.89 3.97
N TYR A 41 -12.61 -10.59 3.78
CA TYR A 41 -12.21 -9.95 2.52
C TYR A 41 -10.70 -9.93 2.29
N CYS A 42 -9.89 -10.11 3.34
CA CYS A 42 -8.45 -9.85 3.29
C CYS A 42 -7.73 -10.94 2.47
N ASP A 43 -7.07 -10.52 1.41
CA ASP A 43 -6.26 -11.35 0.53
C ASP A 43 -4.74 -11.24 0.82
N PHE A 44 -4.35 -10.33 1.72
CA PHE A 44 -2.96 -10.11 2.14
C PHE A 44 -2.32 -11.36 2.74
N ASN A 45 -0.99 -11.42 2.70
CA ASN A 45 -0.17 -12.52 3.22
C ASN A 45 -0.13 -12.55 4.77
N THR A 46 -1.26 -12.85 5.39
CA THR A 46 -1.44 -12.74 6.85
C THR A 46 -1.77 -14.07 7.52
N TYR A 47 -1.33 -14.25 8.74
CA TYR A 47 -1.43 -15.51 9.48
C TYR A 47 -1.90 -15.25 10.91
N THR A 48 -2.87 -16.05 11.33
CA THR A 48 -3.29 -16.16 12.73
C THR A 48 -2.41 -17.15 13.49
N ALA A 49 -2.46 -17.11 14.82
CA ALA A 49 -1.66 -18.00 15.66
C ALA A 49 -1.92 -19.50 15.39
N THR A 50 -3.11 -19.88 14.92
CA THR A 50 -3.47 -21.27 14.61
C THR A 50 -2.94 -21.75 13.26
N GLU A 51 -2.63 -20.82 12.35
CA GLU A 51 -2.07 -21.11 11.03
C GLU A 51 -0.54 -21.19 11.07
N LEU A 52 0.08 -20.60 12.09
CA LEU A 52 1.53 -20.63 12.28
C LEU A 52 1.97 -21.91 12.98
N ARG A 53 2.98 -22.56 12.40
CA ARG A 53 3.67 -23.70 13.02
C ARG A 53 5.17 -23.41 13.06
N GLY A 54 5.76 -23.50 14.25
CA GLY A 54 7.20 -23.37 14.44
C GLY A 54 7.78 -21.96 14.32
N VAL A 55 6.95 -20.93 14.17
CA VAL A 55 7.38 -19.52 14.13
C VAL A 55 6.69 -18.74 15.24
N THR A 56 7.49 -18.01 16.01
CA THR A 56 7.02 -17.06 17.02
C THR A 56 7.24 -15.62 16.54
N ARG A 57 6.56 -14.66 17.16
CA ARG A 57 6.80 -13.23 16.86
C ARG A 57 8.24 -12.83 17.12
N GLN A 58 8.85 -13.33 18.21
CA GLN A 58 10.23 -13.04 18.56
C GLN A 58 11.21 -13.59 17.51
N SER A 59 11.09 -14.87 17.17
CA SER A 59 11.96 -15.50 16.16
C SER A 59 11.82 -14.81 14.81
N PHE A 60 10.61 -14.39 14.44
CA PHE A 60 10.38 -13.62 13.23
C PHE A 60 11.11 -12.28 13.21
N VAL A 61 11.16 -11.54 14.34
CA VAL A 61 11.89 -10.27 14.40
C VAL A 61 13.38 -10.53 14.16
N ASP A 62 13.95 -11.57 14.75
CA ASP A 62 15.36 -11.92 14.54
C ASP A 62 15.62 -12.34 13.08
N ASP A 63 14.70 -13.06 12.44
CA ASP A 63 14.77 -13.40 11.01
C ASP A 63 14.71 -12.13 10.12
N LEU A 64 13.86 -11.16 10.46
CA LEU A 64 13.74 -9.89 9.74
C LEU A 64 15.02 -9.05 9.86
N LEU A 65 15.62 -9.01 11.05
CA LEU A 65 16.91 -8.34 11.28
C LEU A 65 18.03 -8.99 10.45
N ALA A 66 18.05 -10.32 10.36
CA ALA A 66 19.02 -11.04 9.54
C ALA A 66 18.83 -10.77 8.03
N GLU A 67 17.58 -10.66 7.55
CA GLU A 67 17.29 -10.27 6.16
C GLU A 67 17.77 -8.86 5.84
N ILE A 68 17.57 -7.89 6.73
CA ILE A 68 18.04 -6.50 6.58
C ILE A 68 19.55 -6.48 6.32
N VAL A 69 20.32 -7.20 7.13
CA VAL A 69 21.78 -7.30 6.97
C VAL A 69 22.15 -8.08 5.69
N PHE A 70 21.35 -9.09 5.32
CA PHE A 70 21.55 -9.82 4.05
C PHE A 70 21.39 -8.90 2.85
N ALA A 71 20.32 -8.11 2.80
CA ALA A 71 20.02 -7.18 1.71
C ALA A 71 21.08 -6.07 1.58
N GLU A 72 21.61 -5.56 2.70
CA GLU A 72 22.73 -4.62 2.69
C GLU A 72 23.93 -5.19 1.92
N ARG A 73 24.32 -6.44 2.22
CA ARG A 73 25.43 -7.10 1.52
C ARG A 73 25.16 -7.24 0.02
N VAL A 74 23.94 -7.63 -0.36
CA VAL A 74 23.55 -7.75 -1.77
C VAL A 74 23.71 -6.44 -2.52
N LEU A 75 23.28 -5.32 -1.94
CA LEU A 75 23.43 -3.99 -2.57
C LEU A 75 24.88 -3.52 -2.63
N VAL A 76 25.69 -3.83 -1.61
CA VAL A 76 27.13 -3.52 -1.62
C VAL A 76 27.82 -4.33 -2.72
N ASP A 77 27.55 -5.63 -2.80
CA ASP A 77 28.19 -6.55 -3.73
C ASP A 77 27.81 -6.27 -5.19
N ASN A 78 26.56 -5.83 -5.45
CA ASN A 78 26.13 -5.45 -6.79
C ASN A 78 26.56 -4.03 -7.21
N GLY A 79 27.22 -3.28 -6.32
CA GLY A 79 27.71 -1.92 -6.59
C GLY A 79 26.63 -0.84 -6.57
N SER A 80 25.47 -1.10 -5.95
CA SER A 80 24.44 -0.08 -5.79
C SER A 80 24.92 1.03 -4.85
N PRO A 81 24.61 2.30 -5.16
CA PRO A 81 24.94 3.39 -4.26
C PRO A 81 24.16 3.23 -2.95
N ARG A 82 24.81 3.53 -1.83
CA ARG A 82 24.12 3.65 -0.55
C ARG A 82 23.17 4.84 -0.60
N ARG A 83 21.88 4.58 -0.39
CA ARG A 83 20.80 5.58 -0.42
C ARG A 83 20.03 5.49 0.89
N PRO A 84 19.97 6.58 1.68
CA PRO A 84 19.08 6.63 2.83
C PRO A 84 17.63 6.42 2.36
N ALA A 85 16.87 5.61 3.10
CA ALA A 85 15.46 5.42 2.80
C ALA A 85 14.70 6.74 2.97
N ALA A 86 14.04 7.18 1.90
CA ALA A 86 13.15 8.34 1.90
C ALA A 86 11.79 8.01 2.52
N THR A 87 11.41 6.73 2.50
CA THR A 87 10.21 6.22 3.15
C THR A 87 10.48 4.86 3.79
N VAL A 88 9.85 4.59 4.94
CA VAL A 88 9.77 3.28 5.55
C VAL A 88 8.30 3.02 5.87
N PHE A 89 7.76 1.88 5.46
CA PHE A 89 6.37 1.52 5.71
C PHE A 89 6.29 0.16 6.37
N ILE A 90 5.71 0.13 7.56
CA ILE A 90 5.52 -1.07 8.37
C ILE A 90 4.05 -1.46 8.24
N GLY A 91 3.79 -2.55 7.52
CA GLY A 91 2.42 -2.96 7.18
C GLY A 91 2.25 -4.47 7.11
N GLY A 92 1.17 -4.91 6.47
CA GLY A 92 0.91 -6.33 6.18
C GLY A 92 -0.31 -6.84 6.92
N GLY A 93 -0.10 -7.56 8.02
CA GLY A 93 -1.15 -7.98 8.92
C GLY A 93 -1.49 -6.89 9.92
N THR A 94 -0.94 -6.99 11.12
CA THR A 94 -1.11 -6.01 12.18
C THR A 94 0.25 -5.77 12.83
N PRO A 95 1.04 -4.82 12.30
CA PRO A 95 2.37 -4.47 12.84
C PRO A 95 2.36 -4.23 14.36
N THR A 96 1.31 -3.60 14.85
CA THR A 96 1.07 -3.26 16.26
C THR A 96 0.80 -4.48 17.17
N LEU A 97 0.86 -5.70 16.64
CA LEU A 97 0.96 -6.94 17.46
C LEU A 97 2.38 -7.27 17.90
N LEU A 98 3.39 -6.62 17.31
CA LEU A 98 4.76 -6.69 17.80
C LEU A 98 4.95 -5.73 18.97
N PRO A 99 5.75 -6.12 19.98
CA PRO A 99 6.18 -5.20 21.03
C PRO A 99 6.86 -3.96 20.44
N GLU A 100 6.71 -2.83 21.12
CA GLU A 100 7.25 -1.55 20.65
C GLU A 100 8.78 -1.58 20.54
N GLY A 101 9.43 -2.27 21.48
CA GLY A 101 10.87 -2.48 21.46
C GLY A 101 11.35 -3.27 20.25
N ASP A 102 10.54 -4.19 19.71
CA ASP A 102 10.90 -4.94 18.50
C ASP A 102 10.76 -4.06 17.24
N ILE A 103 9.73 -3.22 17.17
CA ILE A 103 9.61 -2.23 16.08
C ILE A 103 10.81 -1.27 16.10
N ALA A 104 11.21 -0.79 17.28
CA ALA A 104 12.39 0.05 17.42
C ALA A 104 13.68 -0.66 16.95
N ARG A 105 13.88 -1.92 17.35
CA ARG A 105 15.03 -2.74 16.90
C ARG A 105 15.09 -2.88 15.38
N VAL A 106 13.95 -3.11 14.73
CA VAL A 106 13.87 -3.24 13.26
C VAL A 106 14.19 -1.91 12.58
N LEU A 107 13.63 -0.80 13.06
CA LEU A 107 13.94 0.54 12.53
C LEU A 107 15.43 0.90 12.71
N ASP A 108 16.04 0.55 13.85
CA ASP A 108 17.47 0.77 14.09
C ASP A 108 18.35 -0.06 13.15
N ALA A 109 17.95 -1.28 12.84
CA ALA A 109 18.64 -2.10 11.84
C ALA A 109 18.55 -1.49 10.44
N VAL A 110 17.36 -1.03 10.03
CA VAL A 110 17.17 -0.29 8.78
C VAL A 110 18.06 0.95 8.74
N ARG A 111 18.08 1.74 9.82
CA ARG A 111 18.89 2.95 9.94
C ARG A 111 20.39 2.65 9.83
N THR A 112 20.83 1.55 10.41
CA THR A 112 22.24 1.13 10.38
C THR A 112 22.66 0.66 8.98
N SER A 113 21.87 -0.21 8.36
CA SER A 113 22.20 -0.85 7.08
C SER A 113 22.00 0.08 5.88
N PHE A 114 20.87 0.78 5.80
CA PHE A 114 20.53 1.61 4.64
C PHE A 114 20.69 3.11 4.94
N GLY A 115 20.47 3.51 6.18
CA GLY A 115 20.20 4.89 6.54
C GLY A 115 18.72 5.22 6.34
N ILE A 116 18.24 6.24 7.07
CA ILE A 116 16.91 6.81 6.91
C ILE A 116 17.13 8.33 6.75
N ALA A 117 16.54 8.94 5.74
CA ALA A 117 16.67 10.38 5.51
C ALA A 117 16.08 11.18 6.69
N ASP A 118 16.66 12.35 6.98
CA ASP A 118 16.22 13.18 8.13
C ASP A 118 14.76 13.63 8.00
N ASP A 119 14.27 13.79 6.77
CA ASP A 119 12.90 14.15 6.44
C ASP A 119 12.07 12.94 5.98
N ALA A 120 12.51 11.71 6.24
CA ALA A 120 11.83 10.51 5.78
C ALA A 120 10.42 10.36 6.35
N GLU A 121 9.51 9.81 5.54
CA GLU A 121 8.23 9.33 6.05
C GLU A 121 8.41 7.92 6.64
N VAL A 122 8.09 7.74 7.91
CA VAL A 122 8.03 6.41 8.55
C VAL A 122 6.59 6.15 8.97
N THR A 123 5.89 5.31 8.20
CA THR A 123 4.49 4.94 8.45
C THR A 123 4.39 3.58 9.12
N ILE A 124 3.53 3.44 10.13
CA ILE A 124 3.09 2.15 10.68
C ILE A 124 1.57 1.99 10.52
N GLU A 125 1.14 0.82 10.04
CA GLU A 125 -0.27 0.43 10.06
C GLU A 125 -0.66 -0.06 11.46
N ALA A 126 -1.87 0.33 11.89
CA ALA A 126 -2.41 0.00 13.20
C ALA A 126 -3.84 -0.54 13.09
N ASN A 127 -4.11 -1.63 13.80
CA ASN A 127 -5.48 -1.96 14.17
C ASN A 127 -5.85 -1.14 15.42
N PRO A 128 -6.99 -0.42 15.43
CA PRO A 128 -7.37 0.46 16.54
C PRO A 128 -7.41 -0.25 17.91
N ASP A 129 -7.70 -1.55 17.97
CA ASP A 129 -7.76 -2.29 19.25
C ASP A 129 -6.40 -2.81 19.74
N THR A 130 -5.34 -2.62 18.96
CA THR A 130 -4.00 -3.15 19.28
C THR A 130 -3.00 -2.07 19.66
N VAL A 131 -3.42 -0.80 19.64
CA VAL A 131 -2.60 0.33 20.05
C VAL A 131 -3.04 0.84 21.41
N THR A 132 -2.08 1.33 22.18
CA THR A 132 -2.31 2.09 23.40
C THR A 132 -1.69 3.47 23.25
N ARG A 133 -2.01 4.37 24.16
CA ARG A 133 -1.38 5.69 24.21
C ARG A 133 0.14 5.56 24.36
N GLU A 134 0.60 4.65 25.22
CA GLU A 134 2.01 4.40 25.48
C GLU A 134 2.72 3.82 24.26
N SER A 135 2.06 2.92 23.51
CA SER A 135 2.69 2.30 22.34
C SER A 135 2.89 3.32 21.22
N LEU A 136 1.92 4.20 20.98
CA LEU A 136 2.04 5.28 20.00
C LEU A 136 3.15 6.27 20.34
N LEU A 137 3.30 6.62 21.62
CA LEU A 137 4.44 7.42 22.09
C LEU A 137 5.78 6.70 21.87
N ALA A 138 5.84 5.40 22.14
CA ALA A 138 7.05 4.61 21.92
C ALA A 138 7.41 4.52 20.43
N PHE A 139 6.41 4.36 19.55
CA PHE A 139 6.62 4.40 18.10
C PHE A 139 7.16 5.75 17.62
N ALA A 140 6.61 6.86 18.12
CA ALA A 140 7.11 8.19 17.82
C ALA A 140 8.59 8.36 18.25
N VAL A 141 8.94 7.89 19.45
CA VAL A 141 10.33 7.89 19.95
C VAL A 141 11.26 7.03 19.08
N ALA A 142 10.77 5.90 18.55
CA ALA A 142 11.51 5.04 17.63
C ALA A 142 11.71 5.67 16.24
N GLY A 143 11.04 6.79 15.95
CA GLY A 143 11.16 7.53 14.70
C GLY A 143 10.02 7.29 13.70
N VAL A 144 8.90 6.71 14.13
CA VAL A 144 7.66 6.71 13.34
C VAL A 144 7.16 8.17 13.24
N THR A 145 6.73 8.57 12.04
CA THR A 145 6.22 9.93 11.78
C THR A 145 4.73 9.94 11.43
N ARG A 146 4.17 8.78 11.05
CA ARG A 146 2.79 8.64 10.59
C ARG A 146 2.18 7.30 11.02
N VAL A 147 0.90 7.30 11.37
CA VAL A 147 0.13 6.09 11.68
C VAL A 147 -1.09 6.00 10.75
N SER A 148 -1.30 4.84 10.14
CA SER A 148 -2.52 4.52 9.39
C SER A 148 -3.41 3.59 10.19
N VAL A 149 -4.57 4.07 10.61
CA VAL A 149 -5.51 3.31 11.44
C VAL A 149 -6.57 2.67 10.56
N GLY A 150 -6.67 1.35 10.60
CA GLY A 150 -7.71 0.62 9.91
C GLY A 150 -9.09 0.83 10.54
N MET A 151 -9.89 1.74 9.96
CA MET A 151 -11.28 2.04 10.32
C MET A 151 -12.30 1.17 9.55
N GLN A 152 -12.13 1.06 8.24
CA GLN A 152 -12.99 0.42 7.24
C GLN A 152 -14.38 1.05 7.11
N SER A 153 -15.15 1.07 8.19
CA SER A 153 -16.50 1.64 8.24
C SER A 153 -16.83 2.09 9.66
N ALA A 154 -17.69 3.10 9.80
CA ALA A 154 -18.28 3.48 11.09
C ALA A 154 -19.53 2.66 11.43
N VAL A 155 -20.02 1.84 10.49
CA VAL A 155 -21.31 1.14 10.59
C VAL A 155 -21.08 -0.31 11.06
N PRO A 156 -21.58 -0.72 12.24
CA PRO A 156 -21.30 -2.05 12.80
C PRO A 156 -21.74 -3.22 11.90
N ARG A 157 -22.83 -3.07 11.16
CA ARG A 157 -23.30 -4.09 10.21
C ARG A 157 -22.30 -4.31 9.06
N VAL A 158 -21.73 -3.24 8.52
CA VAL A 158 -20.72 -3.28 7.46
C VAL A 158 -19.45 -3.96 7.98
N LEU A 159 -18.98 -3.56 9.17
CA LEU A 159 -17.84 -4.20 9.83
C LEU A 159 -18.04 -5.70 10.04
N SER A 160 -19.24 -6.11 10.45
CA SER A 160 -19.60 -7.53 10.62
C SER A 160 -19.51 -8.32 9.32
N ILE A 161 -19.94 -7.76 8.18
CA ILE A 161 -19.82 -8.41 6.87
C ILE A 161 -18.34 -8.60 6.46
N LEU A 162 -17.49 -7.64 6.83
CA LEU A 162 -16.04 -7.67 6.59
C LEU A 162 -15.28 -8.56 7.60
N ASP A 163 -15.96 -9.17 8.57
CA ASP A 163 -15.38 -9.88 9.71
C ASP A 163 -14.38 -9.02 10.52
N ARG A 164 -14.64 -7.70 10.59
CA ARG A 164 -13.90 -6.75 11.43
C ARG A 164 -14.51 -6.72 12.82
N THR A 165 -13.67 -6.93 13.83
CA THR A 165 -14.10 -7.11 15.23
C THR A 165 -13.88 -5.88 16.11
N HIS A 166 -13.44 -4.76 15.54
CA HIS A 166 -13.12 -3.59 16.34
C HIS A 166 -14.35 -2.75 16.64
N GLU A 167 -14.32 -2.06 17.78
CA GLU A 167 -15.35 -1.10 18.14
C GLU A 167 -15.10 0.22 17.39
N PRO A 168 -16.11 0.81 16.71
CA PRO A 168 -15.92 2.08 16.00
C PRO A 168 -15.35 3.21 16.89
N ALA A 169 -15.67 3.20 18.18
CA ALA A 169 -15.15 4.17 19.15
C ALA A 169 -13.63 4.03 19.41
N SER A 170 -13.05 2.84 19.19
CA SER A 170 -11.60 2.61 19.31
C SER A 170 -10.82 3.43 18.27
N VAL A 171 -11.39 3.66 17.08
CA VAL A 171 -10.74 4.44 16.00
C VAL A 171 -10.49 5.87 16.45
N ALA A 172 -11.51 6.55 16.99
CA ALA A 172 -11.38 7.92 17.47
C ALA A 172 -10.35 8.03 18.60
N THR A 173 -10.32 7.05 19.49
CA THR A 173 -9.36 6.97 20.59
C THR A 173 -7.92 6.81 20.07
N ALA A 174 -7.69 5.88 19.14
CA ALA A 174 -6.39 5.64 18.54
C ALA A 174 -5.86 6.87 17.78
N VAL A 175 -6.72 7.55 17.01
CA VAL A 175 -6.35 8.79 16.30
C VAL A 175 -6.00 9.91 17.27
N ALA A 176 -6.77 10.09 18.35
CA ALA A 176 -6.48 11.09 19.37
C ALA A 176 -5.11 10.85 20.02
N TRP A 177 -4.83 9.60 20.42
CA TRP A 177 -3.52 9.25 20.98
C TRP A 177 -2.35 9.44 20.00
N ALA A 178 -2.55 9.14 18.71
CA ALA A 178 -1.53 9.35 17.69
C ALA A 178 -1.21 10.85 17.51
N LYS A 179 -2.25 11.70 17.50
CA LYS A 179 -2.10 13.16 17.49
C LYS A 179 -1.37 13.67 18.74
N GLU A 180 -1.70 13.16 19.92
CA GLU A 180 -0.99 13.49 21.16
C GLU A 180 0.49 13.11 21.12
N ALA A 181 0.83 12.02 20.44
CA ALA A 181 2.21 11.60 20.21
C ALA A 181 2.94 12.43 19.13
N GLY A 182 2.27 13.39 18.50
CA GLY A 182 2.84 14.25 17.45
C GLY A 182 2.96 13.55 16.09
N LEU A 183 2.23 12.45 15.88
CA LEU A 183 2.25 11.67 14.64
C LEU A 183 1.23 12.24 13.66
N GLN A 184 1.57 12.23 12.36
CA GLN A 184 0.56 12.38 11.31
C GLN A 184 -0.40 11.20 11.34
N THR A 185 -1.67 11.45 11.03
CA THR A 185 -2.74 10.46 11.15
C THR A 185 -3.44 10.20 9.82
N SER A 186 -3.70 8.92 9.56
CA SER A 186 -4.52 8.44 8.47
C SER A 186 -5.56 7.46 8.98
N VAL A 187 -6.72 7.43 8.32
CA VAL A 187 -7.69 6.34 8.46
C VAL A 187 -7.95 5.70 7.12
N ASP A 188 -8.07 4.37 7.13
CA ASP A 188 -8.30 3.57 5.93
C ASP A 188 -9.74 3.04 5.93
N LEU A 189 -10.52 3.41 4.93
CA LEU A 189 -11.90 3.01 4.71
C LEU A 189 -12.02 2.03 3.55
N ILE A 190 -13.07 1.23 3.56
CA ILE A 190 -13.45 0.34 2.47
C ILE A 190 -14.92 0.60 2.16
N TYR A 191 -15.21 0.99 0.93
CA TYR A 191 -16.58 1.13 0.44
C TYR A 191 -16.94 -0.01 -0.51
N GLY A 192 -18.23 -0.23 -0.67
CA GLY A 192 -18.75 -1.24 -1.57
C GLY A 192 -18.88 -2.62 -0.94
N THR A 193 -19.08 -2.67 0.37
CA THR A 193 -19.37 -3.92 1.06
C THR A 193 -20.73 -4.49 0.61
N PRO A 194 -20.91 -5.81 0.44
CA PRO A 194 -22.19 -6.39 0.04
C PRO A 194 -23.40 -5.86 0.82
N GLY A 195 -24.32 -5.21 0.12
CA GLY A 195 -25.53 -4.61 0.69
C GLY A 195 -25.29 -3.32 1.51
N GLU A 196 -24.11 -2.71 1.43
CA GLU A 196 -23.83 -1.37 1.97
C GLU A 196 -24.57 -0.32 1.14
N THR A 197 -25.26 0.58 1.84
CA THR A 197 -26.01 1.68 1.22
C THR A 197 -25.18 2.95 1.13
N LEU A 198 -25.55 3.87 0.22
CA LEU A 198 -24.92 5.21 0.16
C LEU A 198 -25.03 5.99 1.48
N ASP A 199 -26.12 5.81 2.24
CA ASP A 199 -26.30 6.46 3.54
C ASP A 199 -25.34 5.89 4.60
N GLU A 200 -25.11 4.58 4.61
CA GLU A 200 -24.11 3.94 5.48
C GLU A 200 -22.68 4.34 5.11
N TRP A 201 -22.39 4.45 3.81
CA TRP A 201 -21.11 4.94 3.32
C TRP A 201 -20.89 6.41 3.73
N ARG A 202 -21.91 7.26 3.54
CA ARG A 202 -21.90 8.65 4.00
C ARG A 202 -21.61 8.75 5.50
N ALA A 203 -22.27 7.93 6.33
CA ALA A 203 -22.05 7.93 7.77
C ALA A 203 -20.58 7.59 8.12
N SER A 204 -19.94 6.71 7.35
CA SER A 204 -18.52 6.37 7.52
C SER A 204 -17.59 7.51 7.11
N LEU A 205 -17.89 8.21 6.00
CA LEU A 205 -17.16 9.40 5.56
C LEU A 205 -17.29 10.55 6.56
N ASP A 206 -18.51 10.85 7.02
CA ASP A 206 -18.77 11.91 8.01
C ASP A 206 -18.02 11.63 9.32
N ALA A 207 -18.00 10.36 9.76
CA ALA A 207 -17.22 9.94 10.92
C ALA A 207 -15.70 10.12 10.68
N ALA A 208 -15.17 9.72 9.53
CA ALA A 208 -13.75 9.88 9.19
C ALA A 208 -13.33 11.35 9.12
N ILE A 209 -14.17 12.21 8.53
CA ILE A 209 -13.95 13.66 8.46
C ILE A 209 -13.91 14.27 9.87
N ALA A 210 -14.82 13.84 10.76
CA ALA A 210 -14.89 14.31 12.14
C ALA A 210 -13.67 13.93 13.00
N LEU A 211 -12.87 12.94 12.58
CA LEU A 211 -11.60 12.63 13.23
C LEU A 211 -10.53 13.68 12.97
N GLU A 212 -10.74 14.55 11.97
CA GLU A 212 -9.82 15.60 11.55
C GLU A 212 -8.40 15.08 11.26
N THR A 213 -8.29 13.91 10.59
CA THR A 213 -6.99 13.35 10.21
C THR A 213 -6.30 14.17 9.12
N ASP A 214 -5.01 13.91 8.92
CA ASP A 214 -4.20 14.56 7.88
C ASP A 214 -4.44 13.95 6.49
N HIS A 215 -4.90 12.70 6.50
CA HIS A 215 -5.02 11.82 5.35
C HIS A 215 -6.21 10.86 5.51
N ILE A 216 -6.86 10.51 4.40
CA ILE A 216 -7.91 9.49 4.33
C ILE A 216 -7.66 8.62 3.09
N SER A 217 -7.62 7.31 3.31
CA SER A 217 -7.63 6.31 2.25
C SER A 217 -9.05 5.73 2.15
N ALA A 218 -9.64 5.67 0.96
CA ALA A 218 -10.92 5.01 0.72
C ALA A 218 -10.80 4.07 -0.48
N TYR A 219 -10.74 2.77 -0.18
CA TYR A 219 -10.57 1.71 -1.17
C TYR A 219 -11.93 1.13 -1.58
N SER A 220 -12.12 0.85 -2.87
CA SER A 220 -13.22 -0.03 -3.28
C SER A 220 -12.96 -1.44 -2.78
N LEU A 221 -14.01 -2.13 -2.35
CA LEU A 221 -13.90 -3.52 -1.98
C LEU A 221 -13.73 -4.38 -3.23
N ILE A 222 -12.53 -4.94 -3.39
CA ILE A 222 -12.24 -5.92 -4.42
C ILE A 222 -12.47 -7.32 -3.83
N VAL A 223 -13.35 -8.10 -4.47
CA VAL A 223 -13.64 -9.48 -4.06
C VAL A 223 -12.63 -10.42 -4.70
N GLU A 224 -11.59 -10.74 -3.94
CA GLU A 224 -10.49 -11.57 -4.40
C GLU A 224 -10.78 -13.07 -4.35
N GLU A 225 -10.29 -13.82 -5.34
CA GLU A 225 -10.47 -15.27 -5.43
C GLU A 225 -9.87 -15.97 -4.20
N GLY A 226 -10.63 -16.90 -3.61
CA GLY A 226 -10.18 -17.68 -2.46
C GLY A 226 -10.30 -16.98 -1.11
N THR A 227 -10.83 -15.75 -1.06
CA THR A 227 -11.25 -15.11 0.20
C THR A 227 -12.50 -15.77 0.79
N ALA A 228 -12.77 -15.55 2.09
CA ALA A 228 -14.00 -16.07 2.69
C ALA A 228 -15.23 -15.33 2.14
N LEU A 229 -15.09 -14.03 1.87
CA LEU A 229 -16.10 -13.19 1.25
C LEU A 229 -16.50 -13.71 -0.14
N GLU A 230 -15.53 -13.98 -1.03
CA GLU A 230 -15.79 -14.57 -2.35
C GLU A 230 -16.61 -15.85 -2.24
N ARG A 231 -16.23 -16.74 -1.31
CA ARG A 231 -16.94 -18.01 -1.11
C ARG A 231 -18.39 -17.81 -0.64
N ARG A 232 -18.67 -16.77 0.16
CA ARG A 232 -20.03 -16.44 0.63
C ARG A 232 -20.88 -15.89 -0.53
N ILE A 233 -20.31 -14.99 -1.33
CA ILE A 233 -20.97 -14.44 -2.53
C ILE A 233 -21.28 -15.55 -3.53
N ARG A 234 -20.31 -16.43 -3.81
CA ARG A 234 -20.49 -17.57 -4.73
C ARG A 234 -21.57 -18.55 -4.26
N ARG A 235 -21.81 -18.67 -2.95
CA ARG A 235 -22.89 -19.49 -2.38
C ARG A 235 -24.25 -18.79 -2.34
N GLY A 236 -24.33 -17.52 -2.76
CA GLY A 236 -25.54 -16.70 -2.67
C GLY A 236 -25.91 -16.27 -1.25
N GLU A 237 -24.95 -16.29 -0.31
CA GLU A 237 -25.16 -15.82 1.06
C GLU A 237 -25.04 -14.30 1.19
N LEU A 238 -24.36 -13.66 0.23
CA LEU A 238 -24.18 -12.23 0.09
C LEU A 238 -24.31 -11.87 -1.40
N ASP A 239 -24.91 -10.73 -1.69
CA ASP A 239 -24.97 -10.22 -3.06
C ASP A 239 -23.61 -9.65 -3.50
N ALA A 240 -23.30 -9.76 -4.79
CA ALA A 240 -22.19 -8.99 -5.36
C ALA A 240 -22.61 -7.52 -5.47
N ILE A 241 -21.66 -6.62 -5.27
CA ILE A 241 -21.85 -5.21 -5.59
C ILE A 241 -21.60 -4.96 -7.08
N ASP A 242 -22.41 -4.11 -7.69
CA ASP A 242 -22.23 -3.68 -9.07
C ASP A 242 -21.32 -2.45 -9.20
N ASP A 243 -20.76 -2.26 -10.39
CA ASP A 243 -19.80 -1.18 -10.67
C ASP A 243 -20.42 0.22 -10.59
N ASP A 244 -21.73 0.37 -10.86
CA ASP A 244 -22.41 1.67 -10.78
C ASP A 244 -22.51 2.11 -9.31
N THR A 245 -22.83 1.19 -8.39
CA THR A 245 -22.81 1.47 -6.94
C THR A 245 -21.40 1.86 -6.45
N HIS A 246 -20.34 1.19 -6.94
CA HIS A 246 -18.97 1.60 -6.62
C HIS A 246 -18.65 3.02 -7.13
N ALA A 247 -19.10 3.36 -8.35
CA ALA A 247 -18.92 4.69 -8.91
C ALA A 247 -19.63 5.76 -8.08
N ASP A 248 -20.89 5.55 -7.71
CA ASP A 248 -21.67 6.45 -6.86
C ASP A 248 -20.98 6.68 -5.50
N MET A 249 -20.46 5.61 -4.88
CA MET A 249 -19.73 5.70 -3.61
C MET A 249 -18.40 6.46 -3.74
N TYR A 250 -17.66 6.26 -4.82
CA TYR A 250 -16.43 7.01 -5.10
C TYR A 250 -16.72 8.50 -5.32
N GLU A 251 -17.74 8.82 -6.11
CA GLU A 251 -18.12 10.21 -6.37
C GLU A 251 -18.58 10.93 -5.09
N LEU A 252 -19.32 10.24 -4.23
CA LEU A 252 -19.71 10.75 -2.92
C LEU A 252 -18.48 11.00 -2.02
N ALA A 253 -17.52 10.06 -1.99
CA ALA A 253 -16.28 10.21 -1.24
C ALA A 253 -15.47 11.42 -1.73
N ASP A 254 -15.22 11.52 -3.04
CA ASP A 254 -14.50 12.64 -3.63
C ASP A 254 -15.18 13.99 -3.35
N ALA A 255 -16.52 14.04 -3.42
CA ALA A 255 -17.28 15.26 -3.11
C ALA A 255 -17.15 15.67 -1.63
N LEU A 256 -17.44 14.78 -0.69
CA LEU A 256 -17.43 15.12 0.75
C LEU A 256 -16.02 15.39 1.28
N LEU A 257 -15.03 14.62 0.84
CA LEU A 257 -13.64 14.84 1.23
C LEU A 257 -13.10 16.16 0.68
N THR A 258 -13.44 16.51 -0.57
CA THR A 258 -13.09 17.82 -1.14
C THR A 258 -13.75 18.97 -0.38
N GLU A 259 -15.05 18.85 -0.05
CA GLU A 259 -15.76 19.86 0.75
C GLU A 259 -15.13 20.04 2.15
N ALA A 260 -14.65 18.94 2.75
CA ALA A 260 -13.94 18.95 4.02
C ALA A 260 -12.47 19.41 3.95
N GLY A 261 -12.00 19.82 2.77
CA GLY A 261 -10.66 20.38 2.55
C GLY A 261 -9.55 19.34 2.36
N PHE A 262 -9.88 18.14 1.89
CA PHE A 262 -8.90 17.16 1.43
C PHE A 262 -8.77 17.19 -0.10
N ASP A 263 -7.54 17.07 -0.60
CA ASP A 263 -7.24 16.98 -2.02
C ASP A 263 -7.00 15.52 -2.44
N TRP A 264 -7.70 15.08 -3.48
CA TRP A 264 -7.38 13.83 -4.17
C TRP A 264 -5.98 13.90 -4.81
N TYR A 265 -5.14 12.90 -4.55
CA TYR A 265 -3.80 12.86 -5.12
C TYR A 265 -3.44 11.56 -5.86
N GLU A 266 -4.13 10.46 -5.58
CA GLU A 266 -4.05 9.20 -6.32
C GLU A 266 -5.30 8.35 -6.08
N VAL A 267 -5.48 7.28 -6.86
CA VAL A 267 -6.67 6.40 -6.93
C VAL A 267 -7.58 6.41 -5.70
N SER A 268 -7.06 6.02 -4.55
CA SER A 268 -7.83 5.76 -3.33
C SER A 268 -7.48 6.70 -2.17
N ASN A 269 -6.74 7.79 -2.40
CA ASN A 269 -6.18 8.60 -1.32
C ASN A 269 -6.42 10.11 -1.48
N TRP A 270 -6.78 10.71 -0.35
CA TRP A 270 -7.01 12.15 -0.17
C TRP A 270 -6.19 12.67 1.02
N ALA A 271 -5.65 13.88 0.90
CA ALA A 271 -4.79 14.47 1.93
C ALA A 271 -5.12 15.95 2.13
N ARG A 272 -5.00 16.48 3.36
CA ARG A 272 -5.22 17.92 3.63
C ARG A 272 -4.22 18.86 2.94
N GLY A 273 -3.10 18.32 2.48
CA GLY A 273 -2.15 19.08 1.67
C GLY A 273 -1.02 18.19 1.15
N ALA A 274 -0.14 18.78 0.33
CA ALA A 274 0.98 18.05 -0.26
C ALA A 274 1.92 17.41 0.78
N GLY A 275 2.09 18.03 1.96
CA GLY A 275 2.92 17.53 3.05
C GLY A 275 2.33 16.40 3.88
N THR A 276 1.07 16.01 3.63
CA THR A 276 0.38 14.92 4.35
C THR A 276 -0.05 13.77 3.42
N ARG A 277 0.37 13.81 2.15
CA ARG A 277 0.23 12.70 1.21
C ARG A 277 1.16 11.56 1.63
N SER A 278 0.71 10.32 1.53
CA SER A 278 1.59 9.16 1.71
C SER A 278 2.65 9.12 0.60
N ARG A 279 3.88 9.50 0.95
CA ARG A 279 5.05 9.44 0.07
C ARG A 279 5.36 8.01 -0.29
N HIS A 280 5.17 7.07 0.64
CA HIS A 280 5.40 5.66 0.36
C HIS A 280 4.44 5.13 -0.70
N ASN A 281 3.13 5.42 -0.59
CA ASN A 281 2.16 5.00 -1.61
C ASN A 281 2.46 5.64 -2.97
N LEU A 282 2.79 6.94 -3.00
CA LEU A 282 3.18 7.64 -4.23
C LEU A 282 4.43 7.05 -4.89
N SER A 283 5.36 6.52 -4.10
CA SER A 283 6.60 5.95 -4.62
C SER A 283 6.34 4.76 -5.56
N TYR A 284 5.35 3.92 -5.24
CA TYR A 284 4.91 2.83 -6.11
C TYR A 284 4.35 3.36 -7.43
N TRP A 285 3.47 4.36 -7.37
CA TRP A 285 2.88 4.97 -8.57
C TRP A 285 3.90 5.68 -9.47
N GLN A 286 5.02 6.10 -8.91
CA GLN A 286 6.08 6.83 -9.60
C GLN A 286 7.24 5.94 -10.06
N GLY A 287 7.14 4.62 -9.85
CA GLY A 287 8.18 3.67 -10.26
C GLY A 287 9.49 3.85 -9.49
N ALA A 288 9.42 4.28 -8.23
CA ALA A 288 10.58 4.37 -7.35
C ALA A 288 11.19 2.99 -7.04
N ASP A 289 12.38 2.97 -6.45
CA ASP A 289 12.99 1.74 -5.95
C ASP A 289 12.51 1.49 -4.52
N TRP A 290 12.27 0.23 -4.16
CA TRP A 290 12.04 -0.16 -2.78
C TRP A 290 12.53 -1.57 -2.49
N TRP A 291 12.91 -1.79 -1.23
CA TRP A 291 13.22 -3.12 -0.71
C TRP A 291 12.17 -3.55 0.30
N GLY A 292 11.48 -4.65 0.00
CA GLY A 292 10.51 -5.30 0.86
C GLY A 292 11.17 -6.41 1.69
N PHE A 293 10.91 -6.40 2.99
CA PHE A 293 11.39 -7.39 3.95
C PHE A 293 10.23 -8.16 4.55
N GLY A 294 10.47 -9.42 4.88
CA GLY A 294 9.51 -10.33 5.47
C GLY A 294 8.82 -11.27 4.46
N PRO A 295 8.03 -12.23 4.97
CA PRO A 295 7.41 -13.26 4.17
C PRO A 295 6.37 -12.68 3.21
N GLY A 296 6.47 -13.04 1.93
CA GLY A 296 5.58 -12.52 0.88
C GLY A 296 5.80 -11.05 0.51
N ALA A 297 6.81 -10.37 1.07
CA ALA A 297 7.13 -9.00 0.70
C ALA A 297 7.60 -8.92 -0.76
N HIS A 298 7.18 -7.86 -1.45
CA HIS A 298 7.59 -7.54 -2.81
C HIS A 298 8.62 -6.41 -2.79
N SER A 299 9.55 -6.44 -3.75
CA SER A 299 10.59 -5.44 -3.94
C SER A 299 10.71 -5.03 -5.39
N HIS A 300 11.28 -3.86 -5.64
CA HIS A 300 11.62 -3.38 -6.97
C HIS A 300 12.91 -2.56 -6.95
N LEU A 301 13.83 -2.88 -7.85
CA LEU A 301 15.08 -2.15 -8.01
C LEU A 301 15.40 -2.00 -9.50
N ASN A 302 15.31 -0.79 -10.01
CA ASN A 302 15.68 -0.39 -11.37
C ASN A 302 15.19 -1.40 -12.44
N GLY A 303 13.89 -1.70 -12.43
CA GLY A 303 13.25 -2.60 -13.39
C GLY A 303 13.32 -4.09 -13.05
N VAL A 304 13.83 -4.47 -11.88
CA VAL A 304 13.75 -5.86 -11.40
C VAL A 304 12.77 -5.91 -10.25
N ARG A 305 11.74 -6.76 -10.33
CA ARG A 305 10.88 -7.08 -9.18
C ARG A 305 11.12 -8.48 -8.67
N TRP A 306 10.97 -8.67 -7.37
CA TRP A 306 11.02 -9.99 -6.77
C TRP A 306 10.10 -10.05 -5.56
N TRP A 307 9.78 -11.26 -5.14
CA TRP A 307 8.90 -11.50 -4.01
C TRP A 307 9.37 -12.66 -3.16
N ASN A 308 9.29 -12.47 -1.86
CA ASN A 308 9.72 -13.46 -0.88
C ASN A 308 8.75 -14.64 -0.81
N VAL A 309 9.24 -15.78 -0.34
CA VAL A 309 8.36 -16.92 0.01
C VAL A 309 7.28 -16.48 1.01
N LYS A 310 6.05 -16.95 0.80
CA LYS A 310 4.88 -16.50 1.57
C LYS A 310 4.83 -16.99 3.01
N HIS A 311 5.11 -18.27 3.23
CA HIS A 311 4.87 -18.87 4.53
C HIS A 311 6.01 -18.50 5.50
N PRO A 312 5.72 -17.96 6.70
CA PRO A 312 6.74 -17.54 7.65
C PRO A 312 7.75 -18.63 8.01
N ALA A 313 7.33 -19.90 8.08
CA ALA A 313 8.26 -21.01 8.32
C ALA A 313 9.26 -21.25 7.17
N ALA A 314 8.81 -21.15 5.91
CA ALA A 314 9.69 -21.30 4.75
C ALA A 314 10.63 -20.09 4.61
N TYR A 315 10.14 -18.90 4.99
CA TYR A 315 10.95 -17.69 5.09
C TYR A 315 12.06 -17.87 6.14
N ALA A 316 11.71 -18.26 7.36
CA ALA A 316 12.66 -18.48 8.46
C ALA A 316 13.71 -19.56 8.14
N GLU A 317 13.32 -20.64 7.45
CA GLU A 317 14.24 -21.69 7.00
C GLU A 317 15.34 -21.14 6.08
N ARG A 318 14.97 -20.31 5.11
CA ARG A 318 15.93 -19.70 4.18
C ARG A 318 16.87 -18.73 4.87
N ILE A 319 16.32 -17.86 5.72
CA ILE A 319 17.11 -16.90 6.50
C ILE A 319 18.12 -17.64 7.41
N SER A 320 17.67 -18.69 8.10
CA SER A 320 18.53 -19.52 8.96
C SER A 320 19.64 -20.23 8.18
N ALA A 321 19.41 -20.56 6.90
CA ALA A 321 20.40 -21.13 6.02
C ALA A 321 21.37 -20.08 5.42
N GLY A 322 21.16 -18.79 5.69
CA GLY A 322 21.93 -17.71 5.07
C GLY A 322 21.60 -17.51 3.59
N GLU A 323 20.44 -17.98 3.13
CA GLU A 323 19.96 -17.87 1.76
C GLU A 323 18.95 -16.72 1.61
N SER A 324 18.84 -16.20 0.39
CA SER A 324 17.84 -15.20 0.02
C SER A 324 16.41 -15.74 0.21
N PRO A 325 15.51 -14.98 0.84
CA PRO A 325 14.10 -15.35 0.97
C PRO A 325 13.31 -15.20 -0.33
N ALA A 326 13.88 -14.56 -1.37
CA ALA A 326 13.23 -14.35 -2.65
C ALA A 326 12.84 -15.69 -3.31
N LEU A 327 11.56 -15.86 -3.63
CA LEU A 327 11.06 -17.05 -4.31
C LEU A 327 11.35 -16.96 -5.81
N GLU A 328 10.81 -15.93 -6.44
CA GLU A 328 10.89 -15.67 -7.86
C GLU A 328 11.06 -14.16 -8.11
N ARG A 329 11.45 -13.83 -9.34
CA ARG A 329 11.66 -12.46 -9.81
C ARG A 329 11.20 -12.28 -11.26
N GLU A 330 11.04 -11.03 -11.65
CA GLU A 330 10.88 -10.60 -13.03
C GLU A 330 11.88 -9.49 -13.34
N VAL A 331 12.37 -9.46 -14.58
CA VAL A 331 13.22 -8.39 -15.11
C VAL A 331 12.44 -7.73 -16.24
N LEU A 332 12.06 -6.48 -16.03
CA LEU A 332 11.26 -5.72 -16.97
C LEU A 332 12.11 -5.26 -18.15
N ASP A 333 11.62 -5.51 -19.36
CA ASP A 333 12.21 -4.95 -20.56
C ASP A 333 11.87 -3.45 -20.75
N ALA A 334 12.37 -2.84 -21.81
CA ALA A 334 12.19 -1.41 -22.05
C ALA A 334 10.73 -1.03 -22.31
N ASP A 335 9.98 -1.90 -22.99
CA ASP A 335 8.59 -1.65 -23.38
C ASP A 335 7.69 -1.82 -22.15
N GLN A 336 7.89 -2.88 -21.37
CA GLN A 336 7.20 -3.09 -20.10
C GLN A 336 7.40 -1.91 -19.13
N ARG A 337 8.62 -1.37 -19.05
CA ARG A 337 8.89 -0.18 -18.21
C ARG A 337 8.17 1.07 -18.72
N ALA A 338 8.04 1.23 -20.04
CA ALA A 338 7.29 2.34 -20.62
C ALA A 338 5.78 2.20 -20.36
N ASP A 339 5.25 0.98 -20.51
CA ASP A 339 3.85 0.66 -20.23
C ASP A 339 3.51 0.92 -18.76
N GLU A 340 4.39 0.57 -17.84
CA GLU A 340 4.19 0.82 -16.41
C GLU A 340 4.15 2.30 -16.05
N VAL A 341 4.95 3.14 -16.71
CA VAL A 341 4.87 4.59 -16.52
C VAL A 341 3.47 5.09 -16.86
N VAL A 342 2.84 4.56 -17.91
CA VAL A 342 1.47 4.91 -18.29
C VAL A 342 0.47 4.30 -17.31
N LEU A 343 0.59 3.01 -17.02
CA LEU A 343 -0.31 2.26 -16.14
C LEU A 343 -0.36 2.89 -14.74
N LEU A 344 0.78 3.24 -14.17
CA LEU A 344 0.87 3.76 -12.81
C LEU A 344 0.71 5.28 -12.76
N GLY A 345 1.40 6.01 -13.63
CA GLY A 345 1.47 7.48 -13.55
C GLY A 345 0.17 8.20 -13.89
N ILE A 346 -0.72 7.59 -14.68
CA ILE A 346 -2.00 8.23 -15.03
C ILE A 346 -2.99 8.28 -13.85
N ARG A 347 -2.78 7.39 -12.87
CA ARG A 347 -3.63 7.21 -11.68
C ARG A 347 -3.33 8.19 -10.56
N VAL A 348 -2.35 9.08 -10.74
CA VAL A 348 -2.01 10.14 -9.80
C VAL A 348 -2.42 11.51 -10.31
N ARG A 349 -2.65 12.47 -9.42
CA ARG A 349 -3.12 13.83 -9.74
C ARG A 349 -2.22 14.58 -10.71
N ASN A 350 -0.92 14.32 -10.68
CA ASN A 350 0.02 14.96 -11.59
C ASN A 350 -0.05 14.37 -13.01
N GLY A 351 -0.63 13.18 -13.20
CA GLY A 351 -0.66 12.50 -14.48
C GLY A 351 0.72 12.25 -15.08
N ILE A 352 0.76 12.04 -16.40
CA ILE A 352 1.99 11.73 -17.16
C ILE A 352 2.28 12.77 -18.25
N ALA A 353 3.53 12.82 -18.71
CA ALA A 353 3.90 13.68 -19.82
C ALA A 353 3.47 13.05 -21.15
N ILE A 354 2.88 13.86 -22.05
CA ILE A 354 2.37 13.40 -23.35
C ILE A 354 3.49 13.07 -24.34
N ASP A 355 4.64 13.76 -24.23
CA ASP A 355 5.81 13.53 -25.08
C ASP A 355 6.43 12.14 -24.87
N GLY A 356 6.29 11.58 -23.67
CA GLY A 356 6.68 10.22 -23.31
C GLY A 356 5.79 9.12 -23.89
N LEU A 357 4.64 9.45 -24.49
CA LEU A 357 3.74 8.46 -25.10
C LEU A 357 4.20 8.04 -26.50
N THR A 358 3.80 6.83 -26.91
CA THR A 358 3.95 6.36 -28.28
C THR A 358 3.18 7.26 -29.28
N PRO A 359 3.52 7.25 -30.58
CA PRO A 359 2.76 7.98 -31.58
C PRO A 359 1.26 7.64 -31.61
N THR A 360 0.90 6.38 -31.32
CA THR A 360 -0.49 5.94 -31.23
C THR A 360 -1.16 6.52 -29.98
N GLY A 361 -0.54 6.38 -28.81
CA GLY A 361 -1.06 6.94 -27.56
C GLY A 361 -1.25 8.46 -27.63
N ARG A 362 -0.32 9.20 -28.25
CA ARG A 362 -0.46 10.65 -28.48
C ARG A 362 -1.67 11.02 -29.33
N LYS A 363 -1.99 10.24 -30.37
CA LYS A 363 -3.16 10.48 -31.22
C LYS A 363 -4.47 10.22 -30.46
N ALA A 364 -4.48 9.26 -29.55
CA ALA A 364 -5.66 8.89 -28.77
C ALA A 364 -6.10 9.99 -27.79
N VAL A 365 -5.18 10.85 -27.32
CA VAL A 365 -5.45 11.92 -26.35
C VAL A 365 -6.62 12.83 -26.78
N ALA A 366 -6.70 13.20 -28.06
CA ALA A 366 -7.77 14.07 -28.55
C ALA A 366 -9.17 13.42 -28.40
N GLY A 367 -9.28 12.11 -28.64
CA GLY A 367 -10.51 11.36 -28.42
C GLY A 367 -10.88 11.29 -26.94
N LEU A 368 -9.90 11.00 -26.08
CA LEU A 368 -10.09 10.94 -24.63
C LEU A 368 -10.53 12.28 -24.02
N ILE A 369 -10.09 13.41 -24.58
CA ILE A 369 -10.58 14.75 -24.22
C ILE A 369 -12.03 14.91 -24.68
N ALA A 370 -12.36 14.52 -25.91
CA ALA A 370 -13.72 14.61 -26.44
C ALA A 370 -14.72 13.77 -25.63
N ASP A 371 -14.27 12.63 -25.10
CA ASP A 371 -15.05 11.75 -24.21
C ASP A 371 -15.15 12.28 -22.77
N GLY A 372 -14.45 13.36 -22.45
CA GLY A 372 -14.42 13.97 -21.13
C GLY A 372 -13.64 13.17 -20.08
N LEU A 373 -12.68 12.33 -20.51
CA LEU A 373 -11.86 11.49 -19.62
C LEU A 373 -10.52 12.13 -19.26
N VAL A 374 -10.04 13.06 -20.09
CA VAL A 374 -8.77 13.80 -19.89
C VAL A 374 -9.02 15.29 -19.80
N GLU A 375 -8.35 15.95 -18.86
CA GLU A 375 -8.37 17.40 -18.69
C GLU A 375 -7.73 18.10 -19.90
N GLY A 376 -8.55 18.76 -20.73
CA GLY A 376 -8.09 19.35 -21.98
C GLY A 376 -7.06 20.47 -21.81
N THR A 377 -7.16 21.27 -20.75
CA THR A 377 -6.20 22.35 -20.45
C THR A 377 -4.82 21.81 -20.11
N GLU A 378 -4.75 20.75 -19.30
CA GLU A 378 -3.50 20.08 -18.95
C GLU A 378 -2.88 19.39 -20.17
N ALA A 379 -3.72 18.77 -21.02
CA ALA A 379 -3.25 18.12 -22.23
C ALA A 379 -2.59 19.10 -23.21
N ILE A 380 -3.15 20.31 -23.36
CA ILE A 380 -2.53 21.38 -24.16
C ILE A 380 -1.20 21.84 -23.52
N ALA A 381 -1.11 21.83 -22.18
CA ALA A 381 0.13 22.09 -21.45
C ALA A 381 1.13 20.92 -21.47
N GLY A 382 0.81 19.82 -22.16
CA GLY A 382 1.70 18.67 -22.36
C GLY A 382 1.56 17.56 -21.32
N ARG A 383 0.53 17.59 -20.46
CA ARG A 383 0.28 16.55 -19.45
C ARG A 383 -1.06 15.87 -19.62
N LEU A 384 -1.08 14.55 -19.51
CA LEU A 384 -2.30 13.76 -19.49
C LEU A 384 -2.74 13.58 -18.04
N VAL A 385 -3.79 14.30 -17.66
CA VAL A 385 -4.41 14.24 -16.32
C VAL A 385 -5.87 13.80 -16.48
N LEU A 386 -6.30 12.85 -15.65
CA LEU A 386 -7.68 12.35 -15.68
C LEU A 386 -8.67 13.37 -15.07
N THR A 387 -9.81 13.54 -15.73
CA THR A 387 -10.99 14.17 -15.10
C THR A 387 -11.57 13.25 -14.03
N LYS A 388 -12.54 13.69 -13.23
CA LYS A 388 -13.26 12.81 -12.29
C LYS A 388 -13.81 11.56 -12.97
N ARG A 389 -14.48 11.72 -14.12
CA ARG A 389 -14.98 10.61 -14.94
C ARG A 389 -13.84 9.73 -15.47
N GLY A 390 -12.72 10.35 -15.85
CA GLY A 390 -11.51 9.63 -16.26
C GLY A 390 -10.94 8.72 -15.19
N ARG A 391 -11.01 9.12 -13.90
CA ARG A 391 -10.53 8.29 -12.77
C ARG A 391 -11.33 7.00 -12.64
N LEU A 392 -12.65 7.07 -12.78
CA LEU A 392 -13.54 5.89 -12.76
C LEU A 392 -13.26 4.92 -13.93
N LEU A 393 -12.70 5.44 -15.03
CA LEU A 393 -12.42 4.68 -16.25
C LEU A 393 -10.91 4.59 -16.55
N ALA A 394 -10.06 4.67 -15.53
CA ALA A 394 -8.60 4.72 -15.71
C ALA A 394 -8.05 3.52 -16.50
N ASP A 395 -8.61 2.33 -16.29
CA ASP A 395 -8.26 1.11 -17.03
C ASP A 395 -8.55 1.23 -18.53
N PHE A 396 -9.71 1.79 -18.89
CA PHE A 396 -10.06 2.05 -20.28
C PHE A 396 -9.08 3.04 -20.90
N VAL A 397 -8.79 4.15 -20.20
CA VAL A 397 -7.85 5.16 -20.69
C VAL A 397 -6.46 4.57 -20.93
N VAL A 398 -5.94 3.77 -20.01
CA VAL A 398 -4.66 3.06 -20.17
C VAL A 398 -4.68 2.16 -21.40
N ARG A 399 -5.69 1.30 -21.54
CA ARG A 399 -5.80 0.40 -22.68
C ARG A 399 -5.86 1.16 -24.01
N THR A 400 -6.53 2.30 -24.05
CA THR A 400 -6.60 3.14 -25.24
C THR A 400 -5.26 3.80 -25.57
N ILE A 401 -4.48 4.20 -24.57
CA ILE A 401 -3.15 4.82 -24.77
C ILE A 401 -2.10 3.78 -25.20
N LEU A 402 -2.15 2.59 -24.60
CA LEU A 402 -1.23 1.48 -24.85
C LEU A 402 -1.69 0.57 -25.99
N ALA A 403 -2.80 0.87 -26.66
CA ALA A 403 -3.24 0.12 -27.82
C ALA A 403 -2.25 0.33 -28.97
N ASP A 404 -1.60 -0.75 -29.37
CA ASP A 404 -0.83 -0.83 -30.62
C ASP A 404 -1.70 -1.26 -31.80
#